data_AF-I4BXV8-F1
#
_entry.id   AF-I4BXV8-F1
#
_cell.length_a   1.000
_cell.length_b   1.000
_cell.length_c   1.000
_cell.angle_alpha   90.00
_cell.angle_beta   90.00
_cell.angle_gamma   90.00
#
_symmetry.space_group_name_H-M   'P 1'
#
loop_
_entity.id
_entity.type
_entity.pdbx_description
1 polymer ?
#
loop_
_entity_poly.entity_id
_entity_poly.type
_entity_poly.pdbx_seq_one_letter_code
_entity_poly.pdbx_strand_id
1 'polypeptide(L)'
;MRKGKKIYLLGLASIVMIYVLCLHSLPLQAKDAKVELVDKLESNTAFHWGTDCLVWIVHYPEDIVDPWVSIEASRQGLGKEEREAYRQAFVKDLKMKECEPFLMTIYNFGTKPLDLKPLSKHLFMLLNGKKISLSAYDSKFDEPISGILQGLIFFPKADSKDFTITLTGISPRDMFFSFDSSKLQNEDIKVTRSTEETGKLPSQSKPVAKVQPKQYSGSDEVVVKLPSSEEKSEQKKEDSSMKQNEPIEPSDNSLDSEGKSNASEGFPPSPAPDPLLKAQETKHVESEMDLKLKEMLQDAERETSLSKEDVVTLFVESWVNGDLDTMYSLLDSTTKERYSTKDFREIAMESNIRWAFKDGYNITWIDETKAKVSGIQKLLLVKVERSKVVRLVQERRRWRVVW
;
A
#
# COMPACT_ATOMS: atom_id res chain seq x y z
N MET A 1 44.81 -60.46 2.24
CA MET A 1 43.58 -59.94 2.91
C MET A 1 43.66 -58.46 3.33
N ARG A 2 43.99 -57.49 2.45
CA ARG A 2 44.02 -56.05 2.84
C ARG A 2 43.42 -55.04 1.85
N LYS A 3 42.91 -55.47 0.68
CA LYS A 3 42.35 -54.54 -0.33
C LYS A 3 40.83 -54.31 -0.20
N GLY A 4 40.08 -55.24 0.42
CA GLY A 4 38.63 -55.11 0.57
C GLY A 4 38.17 -54.06 1.59
N LYS A 5 38.86 -53.89 2.73
CA LYS A 5 38.42 -52.98 3.81
C LYS A 5 38.53 -51.49 3.48
N LYS A 6 39.45 -51.07 2.60
CA LYS A 6 39.63 -49.65 2.23
C LYS A 6 38.51 -49.10 1.37
N ILE A 7 37.88 -49.94 0.55
CA ILE A 7 36.80 -49.52 -0.38
C ILE A 7 35.50 -49.25 0.41
N TYR A 8 35.19 -50.08 1.40
CA TYR A 8 34.02 -49.87 2.27
C TYR A 8 34.16 -48.62 3.16
N LEU A 9 35.37 -48.31 3.62
CA LEU A 9 35.62 -47.13 4.46
C LEU A 9 35.55 -45.81 3.65
N LEU A 10 36.00 -45.83 2.39
CA LEU A 10 35.87 -44.67 1.48
C LEU A 10 34.40 -44.41 1.09
N GLY A 11 33.63 -45.49 0.85
CA GLY A 11 32.20 -45.38 0.56
C GLY A 11 31.39 -44.83 1.74
N LEU A 12 31.69 -45.28 2.96
CA LEU A 12 31.06 -44.76 4.19
C LEU A 12 31.41 -43.29 4.44
N ALA A 13 32.67 -42.88 4.25
CA ALA A 13 33.06 -41.48 4.41
C ALA A 13 32.38 -40.56 3.38
N SER A 14 32.19 -41.04 2.14
CA SER A 14 31.50 -40.28 1.09
C SER A 14 29.99 -40.14 1.35
N ILE A 15 29.35 -41.17 1.90
CA ILE A 15 27.92 -41.11 2.26
C ILE A 15 27.70 -40.16 3.45
N VAL A 16 28.60 -40.15 4.43
CA VAL A 16 28.54 -39.22 5.58
C VAL A 16 28.74 -37.77 5.13
N MET A 17 29.68 -37.50 4.21
CA MET A 17 29.87 -36.15 3.64
C MET A 17 28.66 -35.66 2.84
N ILE A 18 27.99 -36.54 2.09
CA ILE A 18 26.75 -36.20 1.37
C ILE A 18 25.61 -35.92 2.36
N TYR A 19 25.50 -36.69 3.46
CA TYR A 19 24.51 -36.44 4.50
C TYR A 19 24.74 -35.10 5.22
N VAL A 20 26.01 -34.75 5.51
CA VAL A 20 26.37 -33.46 6.11
C VAL A 20 26.09 -32.31 5.14
N LEU A 21 26.36 -32.45 3.85
CA LEU A 21 26.03 -31.44 2.83
C LEU A 21 24.50 -31.28 2.61
N CYS A 22 23.72 -32.36 2.70
CA CYS A 22 22.27 -32.32 2.60
C CYS A 22 21.58 -31.73 3.85
N LEU A 23 22.20 -31.84 5.04
CA LEU A 23 21.69 -31.22 6.27
C LEU A 23 21.87 -29.69 6.30
N HIS A 24 22.78 -29.14 5.48
CA HIS A 24 22.99 -27.67 5.37
C HIS A 24 22.23 -27.04 4.19
N SER A 25 21.52 -27.84 3.41
CA SER A 25 20.79 -27.38 2.20
C SER A 25 19.30 -27.65 2.27
N LEU A 26 18.74 -27.85 3.47
CA LEU A 26 17.33 -27.58 3.68
C LEU A 26 17.11 -26.08 3.42
N PRO A 27 16.39 -25.67 2.37
CA PRO A 27 15.91 -24.31 2.32
C PRO A 27 15.10 -24.13 3.59
N LEU A 28 15.56 -23.26 4.49
CA LEU A 28 14.71 -22.74 5.55
C LEU A 28 13.53 -22.17 4.78
N GLN A 29 12.42 -22.90 4.77
CA GLN A 29 11.27 -22.58 3.95
C GLN A 29 10.74 -21.29 4.56
N ALA A 30 11.18 -20.16 4.00
CA ALA A 30 10.75 -18.85 4.44
C ALA A 30 9.22 -18.90 4.29
N LYS A 31 8.52 -18.82 5.42
CA LYS A 31 7.06 -18.70 5.39
C LYS A 31 6.73 -17.56 4.44
N ASP A 32 5.70 -17.74 3.62
CA ASP A 32 5.22 -16.66 2.78
C ASP A 32 4.95 -15.45 3.68
N ALA A 33 5.62 -14.32 3.40
CA ALA A 33 5.50 -13.11 4.19
C ALA A 33 4.05 -12.65 4.34
N LYS A 34 3.20 -12.92 3.33
CA LYS A 34 1.75 -12.65 3.41
C LYS A 34 1.06 -13.49 4.47
N VAL A 35 1.32 -14.80 4.46
CA VAL A 35 0.75 -15.73 5.45
C VAL A 35 1.27 -15.40 6.84
N GLU A 36 2.58 -15.15 6.98
CA GLU A 36 3.17 -14.75 8.26
C GLU A 36 2.55 -13.46 8.81
N LEU A 37 2.35 -12.45 7.96
CA LEU A 37 1.70 -11.21 8.37
C LEU A 37 0.26 -11.45 8.81
N VAL A 38 -0.51 -12.23 8.06
CA VAL A 38 -1.91 -12.54 8.39
C VAL A 38 -1.99 -13.31 9.71
N ASP A 39 -1.20 -14.37 9.89
CA ASP A 39 -1.13 -15.14 11.13
C ASP A 39 -0.84 -14.22 12.34
N LYS A 40 0.08 -13.27 12.18
CA LYS A 40 0.42 -12.27 13.20
C LYS A 40 -0.75 -11.32 13.47
N LEU A 41 -1.40 -10.79 12.44
CA LEU A 41 -2.52 -9.87 12.64
C LEU A 41 -3.73 -10.58 13.26
N GLU A 42 -4.05 -11.80 12.84
CA GLU A 42 -5.14 -12.61 13.39
C GLU A 42 -4.94 -12.89 14.87
N SER A 43 -3.75 -13.36 15.25
CA SER A 43 -3.40 -13.62 16.64
C SER A 43 -3.34 -12.38 17.53
N ASN A 44 -3.20 -11.20 16.92
CA ASN A 44 -3.17 -9.91 17.59
C ASN A 44 -4.46 -9.09 17.40
N THR A 45 -5.56 -9.75 17.01
CA THR A 45 -6.88 -9.13 16.90
C THR A 45 -7.82 -9.63 17.98
N ALA A 46 -8.49 -8.71 18.68
CA ALA A 46 -9.53 -9.01 19.65
C ALA A 46 -10.76 -8.14 19.40
N PHE A 47 -11.96 -8.67 19.63
CA PHE A 47 -13.21 -7.93 19.44
C PHE A 47 -14.25 -8.25 20.51
N HIS A 48 -15.11 -7.27 20.79
CA HIS A 48 -16.21 -7.41 21.74
C HIS A 48 -17.47 -6.70 21.25
N TRP A 49 -18.61 -7.32 21.54
CA TRP A 49 -19.94 -6.77 21.29
C TRP A 49 -20.40 -5.91 22.46
N GLY A 50 -20.87 -4.70 22.16
CA GLY A 50 -21.73 -3.89 23.02
C GLY A 50 -23.19 -4.04 22.59
N THR A 51 -24.10 -3.38 23.31
CA THR A 51 -25.53 -3.39 22.96
C THR A 51 -25.80 -2.81 21.56
N ASP A 52 -25.13 -1.71 21.24
CA ASP A 52 -25.37 -0.91 20.05
C ASP A 52 -24.10 -0.69 19.22
N CYS A 53 -23.01 -1.40 19.54
CA CYS A 53 -21.75 -1.26 18.84
C CYS A 53 -20.91 -2.55 18.82
N LEU A 54 -19.99 -2.63 17.87
CA LEU A 54 -18.91 -3.62 17.83
C LEU A 54 -17.58 -2.88 17.94
N VAL A 55 -16.71 -3.31 18.85
CA VAL A 55 -15.36 -2.76 18.98
C VAL A 55 -14.35 -3.87 18.69
N TRP A 56 -13.39 -3.62 17.82
CA TRP A 56 -12.24 -4.50 17.65
C TRP A 56 -10.94 -3.72 17.65
N ILE A 57 -9.91 -4.36 18.20
CA ILE A 57 -8.59 -3.80 18.38
C ILE A 57 -7.59 -4.77 17.74
N VAL A 58 -6.62 -4.23 17.02
CA VAL A 58 -5.50 -4.97 16.45
C VAL A 58 -4.21 -4.42 17.05
N HIS A 59 -3.47 -5.24 17.78
CA HIS A 59 -2.12 -4.89 18.22
C HIS A 59 -1.15 -5.00 17.05
N TYR A 60 -0.24 -4.03 16.92
CA TYR A 60 0.78 -4.02 15.90
C TYR A 60 2.17 -4.29 16.53
N PRO A 61 2.50 -5.57 16.78
CA PRO A 61 3.80 -5.92 17.35
C PRO A 61 4.94 -5.63 16.37
N GLU A 62 6.14 -5.40 16.88
CA GLU A 62 7.31 -5.08 16.06
C GLU A 62 7.64 -6.15 15.01
N ASP A 63 7.29 -7.41 15.26
CA ASP A 63 7.59 -8.52 14.37
C ASP A 63 6.73 -8.52 13.08
N ILE A 64 5.70 -7.67 12.96
CA ILE A 64 4.98 -7.46 11.68
C ILE A 64 5.78 -6.62 10.68
N VAL A 65 6.81 -5.90 11.15
CA VAL A 65 7.56 -4.93 10.33
C VAL A 65 8.19 -5.63 9.13
N ASP A 66 8.95 -6.70 9.35
CA ASP A 66 9.68 -7.38 8.28
C ASP A 66 8.78 -8.06 7.24
N PRO A 67 7.72 -8.81 7.60
CA PRO A 67 6.81 -9.36 6.60
C PRO A 67 6.05 -8.26 5.85
N TRP A 68 5.58 -7.21 6.53
CA TRP A 68 4.93 -6.07 5.87
C TRP A 68 5.85 -5.36 4.87
N VAL A 69 7.06 -4.98 5.31
CA VAL A 69 8.07 -4.32 4.47
C VAL A 69 8.44 -5.21 3.27
N SER A 70 8.51 -6.53 3.45
CA SER A 70 8.82 -7.45 2.35
C SER A 70 7.71 -7.45 1.29
N ILE A 71 6.44 -7.49 1.71
CA ILE A 71 5.28 -7.43 0.80
C ILE A 71 5.27 -6.12 0.03
N GLU A 72 5.44 -5.00 0.74
CA GLU A 72 5.41 -3.66 0.15
C GLU A 72 6.60 -3.39 -0.76
N ALA A 73 7.80 -3.84 -0.38
CA ALA A 73 8.98 -3.76 -1.23
C ALA A 73 8.78 -4.54 -2.53
N SER A 74 8.20 -5.74 -2.47
CA SER A 74 7.88 -6.53 -3.67
C SER A 74 6.78 -5.87 -4.50
N ARG A 75 5.74 -5.29 -3.87
CA ARG A 75 4.63 -4.61 -4.56
C ARG A 75 5.09 -3.38 -5.33
N GLN A 76 5.98 -2.59 -4.74
CA GLN A 76 6.46 -1.32 -5.30
C GLN A 76 7.80 -1.44 -6.04
N GLY A 77 8.39 -2.64 -6.13
CA GLY A 77 9.68 -2.86 -6.78
C GLY A 77 10.86 -2.16 -6.10
N LEU A 78 10.84 -2.06 -4.77
CA LEU A 78 11.85 -1.29 -4.01
C LEU A 78 13.22 -1.97 -4.02
N GLY A 79 14.25 -1.18 -4.28
CA GLY A 79 15.65 -1.60 -4.09
C GLY A 79 16.01 -1.78 -2.61
N LYS A 80 17.24 -2.27 -2.32
CA LYS A 80 17.70 -2.53 -0.94
C LYS A 80 17.67 -1.27 -0.05
N GLU A 81 18.18 -0.15 -0.57
CA GLU A 81 18.23 1.11 0.16
C GLU A 81 16.84 1.71 0.37
N GLU A 82 16.01 1.70 -0.67
CA GLU A 82 14.61 2.14 -0.59
C GLU A 82 13.80 1.30 0.39
N ARG A 83 14.02 -0.02 0.41
CA ARG A 83 13.37 -0.94 1.35
C ARG A 83 13.72 -0.59 2.79
N GLU A 84 14.99 -0.31 3.10
CA GLU A 84 15.38 0.09 4.46
C GLU A 84 14.81 1.46 4.82
N ALA A 85 14.80 2.40 3.88
CA ALA A 85 14.17 3.70 4.10
C ALA A 85 12.66 3.58 4.34
N TYR A 86 11.97 2.67 3.63
CA TYR A 86 10.56 2.35 3.86
C TYR A 86 10.35 1.73 5.25
N ARG A 87 11.22 0.79 5.63
CA ARG A 87 11.20 0.16 6.97
C ARG A 87 11.31 1.21 8.09
N GLN A 88 12.27 2.12 7.99
CA GLN A 88 12.45 3.18 8.99
C GLN A 88 11.23 4.13 9.03
N ALA A 89 10.69 4.49 7.87
CA ALA A 89 9.48 5.30 7.76
C ALA A 89 8.27 4.63 8.44
N PHE A 90 8.06 3.34 8.17
CA PHE A 90 6.98 2.54 8.75
C PHE A 90 7.07 2.45 10.28
N VAL A 91 8.27 2.15 10.80
CA VAL A 91 8.55 2.10 12.25
C VAL A 91 8.32 3.47 12.91
N LYS A 92 8.69 4.56 12.23
CA LYS A 92 8.47 5.93 12.70
C LYS A 92 6.98 6.30 12.71
N ASP A 93 6.24 5.99 11.66
CA ASP A 93 4.80 6.29 11.56
C ASP A 93 3.98 5.60 12.66
N LEU A 94 4.34 4.37 13.02
CA LEU A 94 3.71 3.63 14.10
C LEU A 94 4.34 3.89 15.47
N LYS A 95 5.33 4.79 15.57
CA LYS A 95 6.03 5.15 16.82
C LYS A 95 6.56 3.96 17.61
N MET A 96 6.89 2.85 16.94
CA MET A 96 7.22 1.56 17.56
C MET A 96 8.46 1.61 18.46
N LYS A 97 9.34 2.61 18.26
CA LYS A 97 10.51 2.81 19.14
C LYS A 97 10.11 3.22 20.55
N GLU A 98 9.03 3.98 20.70
CA GLU A 98 8.63 4.64 21.96
C GLU A 98 7.31 4.11 22.53
N CYS A 99 6.46 3.53 21.67
CA CYS A 99 5.09 3.15 22.00
C CYS A 99 4.74 1.74 21.52
N GLU A 100 3.72 1.16 22.15
CA GLU A 100 2.95 0.04 21.60
C GLU A 100 1.79 0.57 20.75
N PRO A 101 1.79 0.35 19.42
CA PRO A 101 0.72 0.82 18.54
C PRO A 101 -0.42 -0.19 18.44
N PHE A 102 -1.64 0.33 18.41
CA PHE A 102 -2.84 -0.46 18.12
C PHE A 102 -3.72 0.29 17.13
N LEU A 103 -4.42 -0.48 16.32
CA LEU A 103 -5.55 0.00 15.56
C LEU A 103 -6.84 -0.32 16.31
N MET A 104 -7.60 0.71 16.67
CA MET A 104 -8.94 0.55 17.23
C MET A 104 -9.98 0.89 16.18
N THR A 105 -11.00 0.05 16.07
CA THR A 105 -12.19 0.34 15.25
C THR A 105 -13.45 0.15 16.09
N ILE A 106 -14.33 1.13 16.01
CA ILE A 106 -15.63 1.15 16.66
C ILE A 106 -16.68 1.26 15.56
N TYR A 107 -17.56 0.28 15.46
CA TYR A 107 -18.74 0.35 14.62
C TYR A 107 -19.97 0.56 15.51
N ASN A 108 -20.46 1.80 15.59
CA ASN A 108 -21.71 2.15 16.26
C ASN A 108 -22.88 2.01 15.27
N PHE A 109 -23.78 1.07 15.55
CA PHE A 109 -25.03 0.85 14.82
C PHE A 109 -26.27 1.25 15.64
N GLY A 110 -26.06 1.90 16.79
CA GLY A 110 -27.12 2.45 17.63
C GLY A 110 -27.82 3.65 17.02
N THR A 111 -29.02 3.93 17.54
CA THR A 111 -29.80 5.13 17.16
C THR A 111 -29.23 6.43 17.72
N LYS A 112 -28.36 6.35 18.72
CA LYS A 112 -27.67 7.50 19.33
C LYS A 112 -26.17 7.42 19.04
N PRO A 113 -25.51 8.57 18.77
CA PRO A 113 -24.05 8.62 18.72
C PRO A 113 -23.43 8.14 20.04
N LEU A 114 -22.35 7.37 19.93
CA LEU A 114 -21.55 6.93 21.06
C LEU A 114 -20.53 8.03 21.40
N ASP A 115 -20.54 8.51 22.64
CA ASP A 115 -19.60 9.53 23.11
C ASP A 115 -18.61 8.91 24.10
N LEU A 116 -17.32 8.95 23.73
CA LEU A 116 -16.20 8.48 24.55
C LEU A 116 -15.27 9.63 24.93
N LYS A 117 -15.69 10.89 24.83
CA LYS A 117 -14.80 12.03 25.02
C LYS A 117 -14.47 12.31 26.51
N PRO A 118 -13.19 12.50 26.86
CA PRO A 118 -12.00 12.15 26.09
C PRO A 118 -11.71 10.65 26.17
N LEU A 119 -11.25 10.04 25.07
CA LEU A 119 -11.01 8.59 25.00
C LEU A 119 -10.07 8.11 26.11
N SER A 120 -9.11 8.95 26.50
CA SER A 120 -8.14 8.66 27.56
C SER A 120 -8.73 8.40 28.94
N LYS A 121 -9.99 8.77 29.20
CA LYS A 121 -10.71 8.42 30.44
C LYS A 121 -11.36 7.04 30.38
N HIS A 122 -11.52 6.49 29.18
CA HIS A 122 -12.26 5.26 28.95
C HIS A 122 -11.37 4.09 28.57
N LEU A 123 -10.20 4.35 27.99
CA LEU A 123 -9.30 3.35 27.44
C LEU A 123 -7.97 3.27 28.20
N PHE A 124 -7.64 2.08 28.70
CA PHE A 124 -6.44 1.83 29.51
C PHE A 124 -5.78 0.50 29.13
N MET A 125 -4.47 0.40 29.36
CA MET A 125 -3.74 -0.87 29.31
C MET A 125 -3.54 -1.38 30.73
N LEU A 126 -3.91 -2.62 31.00
CA LEU A 126 -3.59 -3.34 32.22
C LEU A 126 -2.30 -4.13 31.99
N LEU A 127 -1.24 -3.76 32.71
CA LEU A 127 0.06 -4.43 32.68
C LEU A 127 0.47 -4.75 34.12
N ASN A 128 0.67 -6.03 34.45
CA ASN A 128 1.01 -6.48 35.80
C ASN A 128 0.05 -5.93 36.88
N GLY A 129 -1.25 -5.88 36.58
CA GLY A 129 -2.30 -5.35 37.46
C GLY A 129 -2.32 -3.81 37.58
N LYS A 130 -1.43 -3.08 36.92
CA LYS A 130 -1.41 -1.62 36.90
C LYS A 130 -2.13 -1.08 35.68
N LYS A 131 -2.94 -0.02 35.88
CA LYS A 131 -3.56 0.75 34.79
C LYS A 131 -2.55 1.74 34.21
N ILE A 132 -2.31 1.64 32.91
CA ILE A 132 -1.44 2.51 32.12
C ILE A 132 -2.34 3.31 31.17
N SER A 133 -2.13 4.62 31.12
CA SER A 133 -2.87 5.52 30.24
C SER A 133 -2.25 5.57 28.84
N LEU A 134 -3.03 6.02 27.86
CA LEU A 134 -2.57 6.27 26.50
C LEU A 134 -1.44 7.32 26.48
N SER A 135 -0.43 7.09 25.63
CA SER A 135 0.58 8.08 25.26
C SER A 135 0.05 9.05 24.21
N ALA A 136 -0.69 8.53 23.22
CA ALA A 136 -1.30 9.30 22.14
C ALA A 136 -2.46 8.52 21.50
N TYR A 137 -3.35 9.21 20.80
CA TYR A 137 -4.42 8.61 19.99
C TYR A 137 -4.93 9.62 18.96
N ASP A 138 -5.62 9.12 17.93
CA ASP A 138 -6.29 9.98 16.95
C ASP A 138 -7.42 10.79 17.60
N SER A 139 -7.37 12.12 17.51
CA SER A 139 -8.31 13.04 18.17
C SER A 139 -9.77 12.86 17.76
N LYS A 140 -10.05 12.24 16.61
CA LYS A 140 -11.41 11.92 16.15
C LYS A 140 -12.18 10.97 17.08
N PHE A 141 -11.48 10.25 17.98
CA PHE A 141 -12.16 9.47 19.03
C PHE A 141 -12.82 10.35 20.11
N ASP A 142 -12.51 11.65 20.15
CA ASP A 142 -13.14 12.63 21.03
C ASP A 142 -14.33 13.35 20.37
N GLU A 143 -14.82 12.81 19.26
CA GLU A 143 -16.02 13.24 18.56
C GLU A 143 -17.13 12.18 18.71
N PRO A 144 -18.42 12.58 18.71
CA PRO A 144 -19.52 11.63 18.74
C PRO A 144 -19.47 10.64 17.58
N ILE A 145 -19.44 9.35 17.91
CA ILE A 145 -19.24 8.26 16.95
C ILE A 145 -20.59 7.81 16.40
N SER A 146 -20.79 7.95 15.10
CA SER A 146 -21.93 7.37 14.36
C SER A 146 -21.39 6.54 13.21
N GLY A 147 -21.82 5.28 13.07
CA GLY A 147 -21.24 4.37 12.08
C GLY A 147 -19.84 3.89 12.46
N ILE A 148 -18.95 3.78 11.46
CA ILE A 148 -17.60 3.22 11.64
C ILE A 148 -16.59 4.33 11.89
N LEU A 149 -15.87 4.25 13.01
CA LEU A 149 -14.70 5.06 13.31
C LEU A 149 -13.48 4.17 13.54
N GLN A 150 -12.42 4.40 12.78
CA GLN A 150 -11.19 3.64 12.85
C GLN A 150 -10.00 4.58 13.05
N GLY A 151 -9.12 4.33 14.01
CA GLY A 151 -7.97 5.18 14.29
C GLY A 151 -6.88 4.51 15.12
N LEU A 152 -5.70 5.14 15.13
CA LEU A 152 -4.55 4.64 15.88
C LEU A 152 -4.60 5.11 17.33
N ILE A 153 -4.19 4.22 18.23
CA ILE A 153 -3.98 4.48 19.64
C ILE A 153 -2.59 3.96 20.02
N PHE A 154 -1.95 4.64 20.98
CA PHE A 154 -0.57 4.35 21.36
C PHE A 154 -0.47 4.30 22.88
N PHE A 155 0.04 3.20 23.40
CA PHE A 155 0.41 3.06 24.80
C PHE A 155 1.93 3.19 24.98
N PRO A 156 2.43 3.50 26.18
CA PRO A 156 3.84 3.37 26.49
C PRO A 156 4.34 1.96 26.15
N LYS A 157 5.62 1.86 25.77
CA LYS A 157 6.24 0.57 25.47
C LYS A 157 6.11 -0.39 26.65
N ALA A 158 5.67 -1.61 26.37
CA ALA A 158 5.47 -2.64 27.39
C ALA A 158 6.64 -3.62 27.40
N ASP A 159 7.22 -3.89 28.57
CA ASP A 159 8.31 -4.86 28.72
C ASP A 159 7.82 -6.32 28.65
N SER A 160 6.50 -6.53 28.61
CA SER A 160 5.84 -7.84 28.55
C SER A 160 4.75 -7.84 27.49
N LYS A 161 4.55 -9.00 26.86
CA LYS A 161 3.43 -9.25 25.94
C LYS A 161 2.12 -9.57 26.67
N ASP A 162 2.19 -9.83 27.97
CA ASP A 162 1.01 -10.12 28.80
C ASP A 162 0.39 -8.81 29.31
N PHE A 163 -0.42 -8.20 28.45
CA PHE A 163 -1.24 -7.04 28.79
C PHE A 163 -2.66 -7.22 28.27
N THR A 164 -3.59 -6.45 28.84
CA THR A 164 -4.99 -6.43 28.40
C THR A 164 -5.43 -4.99 28.21
N ILE A 165 -6.05 -4.68 27.09
CA ILE A 165 -6.65 -3.36 26.86
C ILE A 165 -8.06 -3.36 27.44
N THR A 166 -8.39 -2.34 28.22
CA THR A 166 -9.71 -2.17 28.84
C THR A 166 -10.39 -0.94 28.26
N LEU A 167 -11.60 -1.12 27.72
CA LEU A 167 -12.47 -0.03 27.29
C LEU A 167 -13.72 0.01 28.19
N THR A 168 -13.95 1.16 28.81
CA THR A 168 -15.10 1.43 29.68
C THR A 168 -16.06 2.40 29.00
N GLY A 169 -17.27 2.58 29.55
CA GLY A 169 -18.26 3.50 28.99
C GLY A 169 -19.07 2.92 27.82
N ILE A 170 -18.94 1.62 27.57
CA ILE A 170 -19.78 0.87 26.62
C ILE A 170 -20.80 0.03 27.40
N SER A 171 -22.07 0.07 26.97
CA SER A 171 -23.12 -0.79 27.52
C SER A 171 -23.01 -2.22 26.97
N PRO A 172 -23.24 -3.27 27.78
CA PRO A 172 -23.67 -3.24 29.19
C PRO A 172 -22.51 -3.33 30.20
N ARG A 173 -21.29 -3.59 29.75
CA ARG A 173 -20.12 -3.87 30.61
C ARG A 173 -18.85 -3.38 29.95
N ASP A 174 -17.84 -3.15 30.77
CA ASP A 174 -16.48 -2.90 30.32
C ASP A 174 -15.96 -4.06 29.46
N MET A 175 -15.17 -3.72 28.44
CA MET A 175 -14.58 -4.66 27.48
C MET A 175 -13.10 -4.88 27.80
N PHE A 176 -12.65 -6.13 27.74
CA PHE A 176 -11.28 -6.53 28.09
C PHE A 176 -10.64 -7.31 26.94
N PHE A 177 -9.82 -6.64 26.15
CA PHE A 177 -9.17 -7.19 24.96
C PHE A 177 -7.82 -7.80 25.33
N SER A 178 -7.69 -9.12 25.19
CA SER A 178 -6.43 -9.84 25.32
C SER A 178 -5.96 -10.34 23.96
N PHE A 179 -4.67 -10.24 23.70
CA PHE A 179 -4.05 -10.58 22.42
C PHE A 179 -3.16 -11.80 22.65
N ASP A 180 -3.73 -12.98 22.46
CA ASP A 180 -3.02 -14.23 22.70
C ASP A 180 -3.16 -15.12 21.46
N SER A 181 -2.02 -15.34 20.80
CA SER A 181 -1.89 -16.25 19.66
C SER A 181 -2.27 -17.69 20.00
N SER A 182 -2.37 -18.04 21.29
CA SER A 182 -2.74 -19.38 21.74
C SER A 182 -4.24 -19.58 22.02
N LYS A 183 -5.06 -18.51 22.06
CA LYS A 183 -6.47 -18.58 22.51
C LYS A 183 -7.53 -18.71 21.39
N LEU A 184 -7.14 -18.68 20.12
CA LEU A 184 -8.06 -19.00 19.00
C LEU A 184 -8.26 -20.52 18.81
N GLN A 185 -7.60 -21.35 19.61
CA GLN A 185 -7.89 -22.78 19.74
C GLN A 185 -8.24 -23.06 21.20
N ASN A 186 -9.49 -23.50 21.42
CA ASN A 186 -10.13 -23.78 22.71
C ASN A 186 -10.75 -22.57 23.40
N GLU A 187 -12.07 -22.43 23.25
CA GLU A 187 -12.95 -22.52 24.41
C GLU A 187 -14.38 -22.85 23.95
N ASP A 188 -14.66 -24.16 23.88
CA ASP A 188 -15.97 -24.67 24.22
C ASP A 188 -16.35 -24.11 25.59
N ILE A 189 -17.51 -23.48 25.65
CA ILE A 189 -18.08 -22.84 26.83
C ILE A 189 -18.23 -23.88 27.95
N LYS A 190 -17.22 -24.00 28.80
CA LYS A 190 -17.34 -24.73 30.07
C LYS A 190 -17.98 -23.77 31.08
N VAL A 191 -19.31 -23.65 31.00
CA VAL A 191 -20.10 -23.06 32.08
C VAL A 191 -19.91 -23.94 33.32
N THR A 192 -19.02 -23.52 34.21
CA THR A 192 -18.95 -24.01 35.58
C THR A 192 -20.25 -23.62 36.28
N ARG A 193 -21.26 -24.50 36.22
CA ARG A 193 -22.30 -24.54 37.25
C ARG A 193 -21.67 -25.13 38.50
N SER A 194 -21.35 -24.27 39.44
CA SER A 194 -21.17 -24.62 40.83
C SER A 194 -22.51 -25.13 41.39
N THR A 195 -22.62 -26.43 41.61
CA THR A 195 -23.61 -27.00 42.52
C THR A 195 -22.85 -27.83 43.54
N GLU A 196 -22.92 -27.39 44.79
CA GLU A 196 -22.33 -28.02 45.96
C GLU A 196 -22.85 -29.44 46.17
N GLU A 197 -21.94 -30.35 46.50
CA GLU A 197 -22.24 -31.65 47.07
C GLU A 197 -22.69 -31.50 48.54
N THR A 198 -23.77 -32.15 48.94
CA THR A 198 -23.78 -32.90 50.20
C THR A 198 -24.73 -34.08 50.08
N GLY A 199 -24.18 -35.29 50.22
CA GLY A 199 -24.89 -36.54 49.97
C GLY A 199 -25.78 -37.03 51.11
N LYS A 200 -26.61 -38.03 50.77
CA LYS A 200 -26.87 -39.26 51.54
C LYS A 200 -27.82 -40.18 50.78
N LEU A 201 -27.40 -41.45 50.63
CA LEU A 201 -28.26 -42.60 50.29
C LEU A 201 -29.19 -42.93 51.49
N PRO A 202 -30.36 -43.57 51.30
CA PRO A 202 -30.39 -45.04 51.14
C PRO A 202 -31.50 -45.65 50.25
N SER A 203 -31.14 -46.76 49.60
CA SER A 203 -31.84 -48.07 49.47
C SER A 203 -33.39 -48.16 49.39
N GLN A 204 -33.94 -48.70 48.29
CA GLN A 204 -34.62 -50.03 48.22
C GLN A 204 -35.42 -50.30 46.90
N SER A 205 -35.39 -51.58 46.48
CA SER A 205 -36.38 -52.40 45.73
C SER A 205 -36.76 -52.16 44.24
N LYS A 206 -36.27 -53.09 43.38
CA LYS A 206 -36.79 -53.84 42.19
C LYS A 206 -38.25 -53.60 41.67
N PRO A 207 -38.63 -54.13 40.47
CA PRO A 207 -38.00 -54.15 39.13
C PRO A 207 -39.04 -53.84 37.99
N VAL A 208 -38.72 -54.16 36.72
CA VAL A 208 -39.58 -54.34 35.52
C VAL A 208 -39.55 -53.19 34.48
N ALA A 209 -38.89 -53.44 33.34
CA ALA A 209 -39.50 -53.59 32.01
C ALA A 209 -38.43 -53.49 30.90
N LYS A 210 -38.20 -54.60 30.20
CA LYS A 210 -37.55 -54.62 28.88
C LYS A 210 -38.49 -53.95 27.88
N VAL A 211 -38.04 -52.94 27.16
CA VAL A 211 -38.58 -52.57 25.85
C VAL A 211 -37.43 -52.26 24.91
N GLN A 212 -37.36 -53.03 23.82
CA GLN A 212 -36.46 -52.87 22.69
C GLN A 212 -36.81 -51.61 21.88
N PRO A 213 -35.85 -50.89 21.25
CA PRO A 213 -36.17 -50.00 20.14
C PRO A 213 -36.17 -50.79 18.83
N LYS A 214 -37.33 -50.79 18.17
CA LYS A 214 -37.48 -51.21 16.77
C LYS A 214 -36.67 -50.28 15.87
N GLN A 215 -35.88 -50.86 14.97
CA GLN A 215 -35.49 -50.20 13.73
C GLN A 215 -36.73 -49.95 12.88
N TYR A 216 -36.95 -48.71 12.46
CA TYR A 216 -37.51 -48.40 11.15
C TYR A 216 -36.88 -47.11 10.61
N SER A 217 -36.40 -47.27 9.38
CA SER A 217 -35.96 -46.31 8.37
C SER A 217 -36.96 -45.16 8.17
N GLY A 218 -36.43 -43.95 8.00
CA GLY A 218 -37.17 -42.79 7.51
C GLY A 218 -36.24 -41.59 7.36
N SER A 219 -35.65 -41.46 6.18
CA SER A 219 -34.89 -40.30 5.71
C SER A 219 -35.80 -39.08 5.59
N ASP A 220 -35.39 -37.94 6.16
CA ASP A 220 -35.76 -36.62 5.65
C ASP A 220 -34.60 -35.65 5.91
N GLU A 221 -33.70 -35.62 4.93
CA GLU A 221 -32.64 -34.64 4.78
C GLU A 221 -33.27 -33.40 4.13
N VAL A 222 -33.66 -32.40 4.92
CA VAL A 222 -34.15 -31.13 4.39
C VAL A 222 -32.95 -30.28 3.97
N VAL A 223 -32.51 -30.50 2.73
CA VAL A 223 -31.60 -29.61 2.00
C VAL A 223 -32.38 -28.34 1.62
N VAL A 224 -32.21 -27.27 2.38
CA VAL A 224 -32.62 -25.93 1.92
C VAL A 224 -31.47 -25.33 1.11
N LYS A 225 -31.62 -25.40 -0.22
CA LYS A 225 -30.77 -24.73 -1.21
C LYS A 225 -30.83 -23.20 -1.02
N LEU A 226 -29.67 -22.55 -0.97
CA LEU A 226 -29.56 -21.11 -1.24
C LEU A 226 -29.94 -20.85 -2.71
N PRO A 227 -30.72 -19.80 -3.02
CA PRO A 227 -30.97 -19.42 -4.41
C PRO A 227 -29.73 -18.76 -5.00
N SER A 228 -29.13 -19.43 -5.98
CA SER A 228 -28.39 -18.79 -7.07
C SER A 228 -29.42 -18.32 -8.09
N SER A 229 -29.35 -17.05 -8.50
CA SER A 229 -30.07 -16.58 -9.67
C SER A 229 -29.17 -15.65 -10.45
N GLU A 230 -28.95 -16.09 -11.69
CA GLU A 230 -28.14 -15.54 -12.75
C GLU A 230 -28.51 -14.09 -13.08
N GLU A 231 -27.50 -13.41 -13.64
CA GLU A 231 -27.65 -12.21 -14.45
C GLU A 231 -28.79 -12.39 -15.45
N LYS A 232 -29.78 -11.50 -15.39
CA LYS A 232 -30.64 -11.21 -16.53
C LYS A 232 -30.79 -9.72 -16.70
N SER A 233 -30.11 -9.25 -17.73
CA SER A 233 -30.43 -8.10 -18.54
C SER A 233 -31.93 -7.97 -18.77
N GLU A 234 -32.51 -6.86 -18.33
CA GLU A 234 -33.74 -6.33 -18.93
C GLU A 234 -33.58 -4.86 -19.30
N GLN A 235 -33.70 -4.70 -20.60
CA GLN A 235 -33.66 -3.54 -21.43
C GLN A 235 -35.04 -2.87 -21.36
N LYS A 236 -35.12 -1.63 -20.90
CA LYS A 236 -36.32 -0.80 -21.02
C LYS A 236 -36.22 0.01 -22.30
N LYS A 237 -36.97 -0.38 -23.33
CA LYS A 237 -37.34 0.46 -24.48
C LYS A 237 -38.74 1.03 -24.20
N GLU A 238 -38.88 2.34 -24.36
CA GLU A 238 -40.12 2.96 -24.85
C GLU A 238 -39.72 3.99 -25.92
N ASP A 239 -40.22 3.74 -27.13
CA ASP A 239 -40.26 4.55 -28.36
C ASP A 239 -40.92 5.92 -28.12
N SER A 240 -40.80 7.00 -28.90
CA SER A 240 -40.42 7.33 -30.30
C SER A 240 -40.31 8.89 -30.36
N SER A 241 -39.67 9.61 -31.30
CA SER A 241 -39.63 9.45 -32.75
C SER A 241 -38.42 10.16 -33.43
N MET A 242 -37.95 9.48 -34.47
CA MET A 242 -37.12 9.85 -35.64
C MET A 242 -36.95 11.33 -36.07
N LYS A 243 -35.73 11.67 -36.50
CA LYS A 243 -35.42 11.88 -37.94
C LYS A 243 -33.92 11.80 -38.26
N GLN A 244 -33.58 10.90 -39.19
CA GLN A 244 -32.29 10.72 -39.87
C GLN A 244 -32.02 11.84 -40.88
N ASN A 245 -30.74 12.10 -41.20
CA ASN A 245 -30.21 12.07 -42.57
C ASN A 245 -28.70 12.39 -42.64
N GLU A 246 -27.92 11.39 -43.04
CA GLU A 246 -26.81 11.40 -44.02
C GLU A 246 -26.84 9.99 -44.65
N PRO A 247 -26.20 9.66 -45.79
CA PRO A 247 -25.21 10.40 -46.60
C PRO A 247 -25.43 10.31 -48.13
N ILE A 248 -24.74 11.13 -48.95
CA ILE A 248 -24.47 10.79 -50.36
C ILE A 248 -23.11 11.37 -50.80
N GLU A 249 -22.17 10.46 -51.10
CA GLU A 249 -21.16 10.60 -52.16
C GLU A 249 -21.74 9.92 -53.42
N PRO A 250 -21.41 10.36 -54.66
CA PRO A 250 -20.60 9.44 -55.47
C PRO A 250 -19.71 10.07 -56.58
N SER A 251 -18.67 9.30 -56.92
CA SER A 251 -18.19 8.93 -58.27
C SER A 251 -17.24 9.82 -59.09
N ASP A 252 -16.03 9.28 -59.27
CA ASP A 252 -15.34 8.93 -60.53
C ASP A 252 -15.61 9.77 -61.81
N ASN A 253 -14.52 10.27 -62.40
CA ASN A 253 -14.20 9.97 -63.79
C ASN A 253 -12.72 10.17 -64.11
N SER A 254 -12.23 9.23 -64.91
CA SER A 254 -10.87 9.06 -65.40
C SER A 254 -10.69 9.64 -66.81
N LEU A 255 -9.42 9.64 -67.25
CA LEU A 255 -8.92 9.50 -68.63
C LEU A 255 -8.47 10.74 -69.44
N ASP A 256 -7.27 10.53 -70.00
CA ASP A 256 -6.71 10.96 -71.30
C ASP A 256 -6.00 12.31 -71.46
N SER A 257 -4.67 12.27 -71.57
CA SER A 257 -4.03 12.12 -72.90
C SER A 257 -2.50 12.10 -72.83
N GLU A 258 -1.91 11.01 -73.31
CA GLU A 258 -0.55 10.96 -73.83
C GLU A 258 -0.43 11.72 -75.16
N GLY A 259 0.73 12.33 -75.41
CA GLY A 259 1.08 12.95 -76.69
C GLY A 259 2.60 13.06 -76.91
N LYS A 260 3.16 12.01 -77.53
CA LYS A 260 4.41 11.92 -78.34
C LYS A 260 4.58 13.16 -79.26
N SER A 261 5.72 13.61 -79.80
CA SER A 261 7.10 13.14 -79.99
C SER A 261 7.90 14.16 -80.85
N ASN A 262 9.24 14.17 -80.71
CA ASN A 262 10.31 14.29 -81.73
C ASN A 262 10.81 15.63 -82.36
N ALA A 263 12.17 15.63 -82.46
CA ALA A 263 13.12 16.24 -83.43
C ALA A 263 13.56 17.72 -83.21
N SER A 264 14.81 17.98 -82.77
CA SER A 264 16.09 18.16 -83.54
C SER A 264 16.10 19.48 -84.35
N GLU A 265 17.06 20.41 -84.32
CA GLU A 265 18.52 20.26 -84.48
C GLU A 265 19.21 21.65 -84.32
N GLY A 266 20.48 21.72 -83.87
CA GLY A 266 21.35 22.92 -84.04
C GLY A 266 22.40 23.19 -82.95
N PHE A 267 23.69 22.98 -83.26
CA PHE A 267 24.92 23.34 -82.51
C PHE A 267 25.90 24.07 -83.48
N PRO A 268 27.04 24.70 -83.07
CA PRO A 268 27.45 25.49 -81.87
C PRO A 268 28.14 26.84 -82.33
N PRO A 269 29.07 27.59 -81.65
CA PRO A 269 30.19 27.19 -80.76
C PRO A 269 30.29 27.92 -79.40
N SER A 270 31.10 27.31 -78.52
CA SER A 270 31.51 27.72 -77.17
C SER A 270 32.37 28.99 -77.14
N PRO A 271 32.38 29.70 -76.00
CA PRO A 271 33.67 30.12 -75.42
C PRO A 271 33.81 29.80 -73.92
N ALA A 272 34.90 29.10 -73.61
CA ALA A 272 35.75 29.10 -72.40
C ALA A 272 35.15 28.98 -70.97
N PRO A 273 35.77 28.15 -70.09
CA PRO A 273 35.31 27.92 -68.72
C PRO A 273 35.68 29.06 -67.76
N ASP A 274 34.70 29.49 -66.96
CA ASP A 274 34.82 30.50 -65.90
C ASP A 274 35.60 29.92 -64.69
N PRO A 275 36.72 30.51 -64.25
CA PRO A 275 37.63 29.92 -63.25
C PRO A 275 37.22 30.16 -61.79
N LEU A 276 35.92 30.31 -61.49
CA LEU A 276 35.43 30.57 -60.12
C LEU A 276 34.62 29.42 -59.48
N LEU A 277 34.78 28.18 -59.98
CA LEU A 277 34.46 26.97 -59.21
C LEU A 277 35.64 26.55 -58.33
N LYS A 278 36.06 27.47 -57.46
CA LYS A 278 36.99 27.23 -56.35
C LYS A 278 36.50 27.92 -55.06
N ALA A 279 35.19 28.05 -54.89
CA ALA A 279 34.62 28.11 -53.56
C ALA A 279 34.38 26.64 -53.15
N GLN A 280 35.35 26.09 -52.42
CA GLN A 280 35.19 24.80 -51.77
C GLN A 280 33.85 24.78 -51.04
N GLU A 281 33.08 23.73 -51.32
CA GLU A 281 32.13 23.16 -50.39
C GLU A 281 32.84 22.99 -49.03
N THR A 282 32.76 24.01 -48.17
CA THR A 282 32.88 23.76 -46.74
C THR A 282 31.61 23.03 -46.37
N LYS A 283 31.66 21.68 -46.46
CA LYS A 283 30.80 20.84 -45.64
C LYS A 283 30.85 21.42 -44.24
N HIS A 284 29.73 21.98 -43.79
CA HIS A 284 29.56 22.38 -42.40
C HIS A 284 29.59 21.08 -41.60
N VAL A 285 30.79 20.64 -41.25
CA VAL A 285 30.99 19.62 -40.22
C VAL A 285 30.59 20.35 -38.95
N GLU A 286 29.37 20.11 -38.49
CA GLU A 286 28.86 20.58 -37.20
C GLU A 286 29.96 20.27 -36.17
N SER A 287 30.63 21.32 -35.68
CA SER A 287 31.79 21.11 -34.82
C SER A 287 31.30 20.53 -33.49
N GLU A 288 32.17 19.83 -32.78
CA GLU A 288 31.83 19.30 -31.45
C GLU A 288 31.35 20.41 -30.49
N MET A 289 31.79 21.65 -30.70
CA MET A 289 31.31 22.82 -29.98
C MET A 289 29.92 23.29 -30.42
N ASP A 290 29.55 23.09 -31.69
CA ASP A 290 28.23 23.45 -32.21
C ASP A 290 27.17 22.46 -31.71
N LEU A 291 27.51 21.16 -31.69
CA LEU A 291 26.67 20.12 -31.09
C LEU A 291 26.47 20.38 -29.58
N LYS A 292 27.54 20.73 -28.87
CA LYS A 292 27.49 21.06 -27.44
C LYS A 292 26.73 22.35 -27.15
N LEU A 293 26.85 23.36 -28.01
CA LEU A 293 26.08 24.61 -27.89
C LEU A 293 24.59 24.36 -28.15
N LYS A 294 24.26 23.49 -29.10
CA LYS A 294 22.88 23.08 -29.42
C LYS A 294 22.26 22.24 -28.30
N GLU A 295 23.03 21.36 -27.68
CA GLU A 295 22.64 20.61 -26.49
C GLU A 295 22.40 21.56 -25.30
N MET A 296 23.33 22.49 -25.03
CA MET A 296 23.16 23.51 -23.98
C MET A 296 21.97 24.45 -24.24
N LEU A 297 21.68 24.78 -25.51
CA LEU A 297 20.51 25.59 -25.87
C LEU A 297 19.21 24.79 -25.74
N GLN A 298 19.19 23.52 -26.12
CA GLN A 298 18.03 22.65 -25.92
C GLN A 298 17.75 22.38 -24.44
N ASP A 299 18.79 22.19 -23.63
CA ASP A 299 18.66 22.05 -22.18
C ASP A 299 18.21 23.38 -21.56
N ALA A 300 18.76 24.51 -21.99
CA ALA A 300 18.32 25.83 -21.53
C ALA A 300 16.88 26.17 -21.95
N GLU A 301 16.45 25.76 -23.15
CA GLU A 301 15.08 25.90 -23.66
C GLU A 301 14.11 24.98 -22.93
N ARG A 302 14.47 23.71 -22.70
CA ARG A 302 13.68 22.77 -21.88
C ARG A 302 13.54 23.29 -20.45
N GLU A 303 14.61 23.80 -19.84
CA GLU A 303 14.59 24.38 -18.50
C GLU A 303 13.84 25.73 -18.40
N THR A 304 13.68 26.46 -19.51
CA THR A 304 12.91 27.72 -19.54
C THR A 304 11.45 27.55 -19.92
N SER A 305 11.06 26.37 -20.43
CA SER A 305 9.74 26.13 -21.02
C SER A 305 8.81 25.25 -20.18
N LEU A 306 9.25 24.75 -19.02
CA LEU A 306 8.38 23.95 -18.16
C LEU A 306 7.20 24.79 -17.68
N SER A 307 5.99 24.29 -17.94
CA SER A 307 4.77 24.87 -17.36
C SER A 307 4.80 24.71 -15.84
N LYS A 308 3.94 25.46 -15.13
CA LYS A 308 3.85 25.33 -13.67
C LYS A 308 3.41 23.92 -13.27
N GLU A 309 2.57 23.28 -14.08
CA GLU A 309 2.14 21.90 -13.93
C GLU A 309 3.31 20.92 -14.07
N ASP A 310 4.15 21.11 -15.09
CA ASP A 310 5.32 20.26 -15.32
C ASP A 310 6.34 20.38 -14.20
N VAL A 311 6.55 21.60 -13.66
CA VAL A 311 7.47 21.82 -12.53
C VAL A 311 6.98 21.11 -11.27
N VAL A 312 5.67 21.20 -10.95
CA VAL A 312 5.11 20.49 -9.78
C VAL A 312 5.19 18.99 -9.98
N THR A 313 4.84 18.50 -11.18
CA THR A 313 4.86 17.07 -11.51
C THR A 313 6.28 16.52 -11.38
N LEU A 314 7.25 17.17 -12.02
CA LEU A 314 8.67 16.80 -11.92
C LEU A 314 9.16 16.83 -10.48
N PHE A 315 8.79 17.85 -9.69
CA PHE A 315 9.17 17.93 -8.29
C PHE A 315 8.64 16.76 -7.46
N VAL A 316 7.37 16.38 -7.66
CA VAL A 316 6.73 15.25 -6.95
C VAL A 316 7.33 13.92 -7.40
N GLU A 317 7.57 13.73 -8.70
CA GLU A 317 8.18 12.51 -9.23
C GLU A 317 9.62 12.33 -8.75
N SER A 318 10.42 13.40 -8.75
CA SER A 318 11.75 13.39 -8.15
C SER A 318 11.70 13.03 -6.67
N TRP A 319 10.69 13.52 -5.93
CA TRP A 319 10.50 13.16 -4.52
C TRP A 319 10.16 11.69 -4.31
N VAL A 320 9.23 11.16 -5.12
CA VAL A 320 8.83 9.73 -5.11
C VAL A 320 10.03 8.83 -5.39
N ASN A 321 10.86 9.21 -6.37
CA ASN A 321 12.05 8.46 -6.77
C ASN A 321 13.25 8.66 -5.84
N GLY A 322 13.15 9.59 -4.88
CA GLY A 322 14.27 9.94 -4.00
C GLY A 322 15.38 10.72 -4.69
N ASP A 323 15.13 11.31 -5.86
CA ASP A 323 16.03 12.21 -6.56
C ASP A 323 15.98 13.62 -5.95
N LEU A 324 16.62 13.73 -4.79
CA LEU A 324 16.64 14.97 -4.01
C LEU A 324 17.47 16.08 -4.68
N ASP A 325 18.35 15.72 -5.60
CA ASP A 325 19.18 16.69 -6.33
C ASP A 325 18.36 17.44 -7.36
N THR A 326 17.54 16.72 -8.13
CA THR A 326 16.58 17.36 -9.02
C THR A 326 15.56 18.18 -8.23
N MET A 327 15.03 17.66 -7.10
CA MET A 327 14.15 18.45 -6.24
C MET A 327 14.79 19.76 -5.78
N TYR A 328 16.03 19.70 -5.28
CA TYR A 328 16.75 20.89 -4.83
C TYR A 328 17.01 21.86 -5.97
N SER A 329 17.30 21.37 -7.17
CA SER A 329 17.49 22.22 -8.36
C SER A 329 16.24 23.04 -8.72
N LEU A 330 15.05 22.50 -8.47
CA LEU A 330 13.75 23.13 -8.76
C LEU A 330 13.34 24.19 -7.73
N LEU A 331 14.03 24.28 -6.59
CA LEU A 331 13.73 25.26 -5.56
C LEU A 331 14.07 26.69 -5.99
N ASP A 332 13.34 27.66 -5.44
CA ASP A 332 13.59 29.08 -5.61
C ASP A 332 14.86 29.54 -4.88
N SER A 333 15.34 30.73 -5.24
CA SER A 333 16.56 31.30 -4.68
C SER A 333 16.50 31.51 -3.15
N THR A 334 15.37 31.95 -2.62
CA THR A 334 15.20 32.22 -1.18
C THR A 334 15.21 30.94 -0.35
N THR A 335 14.61 29.87 -0.86
CA THR A 335 14.67 28.55 -0.22
C THR A 335 16.10 28.00 -0.21
N LYS A 336 16.85 28.17 -1.31
CA LYS A 336 18.26 27.75 -1.41
C LYS A 336 19.21 28.53 -0.51
N GLU A 337 18.88 29.78 -0.18
CA GLU A 337 19.61 30.56 0.81
C GLU A 337 19.34 30.07 2.24
N ARG A 338 18.13 29.58 2.51
CA ARG A 338 17.72 29.10 3.83
C ARG A 338 18.22 27.69 4.14
N TYR A 339 18.22 26.80 3.15
CA TYR A 339 18.57 25.39 3.33
C TYR A 339 19.78 25.04 2.48
N SER A 340 20.83 24.51 3.11
CA SER A 340 21.88 23.85 2.34
C SER A 340 21.30 22.61 1.64
N THR A 341 21.97 22.14 0.59
CA THR A 341 21.57 20.89 -0.09
C THR A 341 21.46 19.72 0.89
N LYS A 342 22.35 19.65 1.89
CA LYS A 342 22.32 18.59 2.90
C LYS A 342 21.10 18.70 3.82
N ASP A 343 20.81 19.91 4.31
CA ASP A 343 19.67 20.14 5.22
C ASP A 343 18.34 19.88 4.51
N PHE A 344 18.22 20.33 3.25
CA PHE A 344 17.05 20.06 2.44
C PHE A 344 16.84 18.55 2.26
N ARG A 345 17.91 17.80 1.95
CA ARG A 345 17.82 16.34 1.77
C ARG A 345 17.30 15.65 3.04
N GLU A 346 17.77 16.07 4.20
CA GLU A 346 17.33 15.53 5.49
C GLU A 346 15.84 15.81 5.74
N ILE A 347 15.40 17.06 5.56
CA ILE A 347 14.01 17.47 5.77
C ILE A 347 13.06 16.82 4.75
N ALA A 348 13.46 16.73 3.48
CA ALA A 348 12.67 16.11 2.42
C ALA A 348 12.47 14.61 2.66
N MET A 349 13.47 13.93 3.25
CA MET A 349 13.40 12.52 3.63
C MET A 349 12.75 12.28 4.99
N GLU A 350 12.67 13.30 5.85
CA GLU A 350 11.99 13.19 7.14
C GLU A 350 10.48 12.93 6.98
N SER A 351 9.91 13.45 5.89
CA SER A 351 8.51 13.27 5.53
C SER A 351 8.27 11.91 4.87
N ASN A 352 7.52 11.05 5.55
CA ASN A 352 7.08 9.75 5.02
C ASN A 352 6.10 9.86 3.83
N ILE A 353 5.77 11.09 3.41
CA ILE A 353 4.78 11.36 2.36
C ILE A 353 5.15 10.81 0.99
N ARG A 354 6.44 10.67 0.67
CA ARG A 354 6.87 10.14 -0.63
C ARG A 354 6.33 8.72 -0.88
N TRP A 355 6.19 7.93 0.17
CA TRP A 355 5.64 6.57 0.08
C TRP A 355 4.14 6.59 -0.23
N ALA A 356 3.41 7.61 0.24
CA ALA A 356 2.02 7.82 -0.12
C ALA A 356 1.87 8.21 -1.59
N PHE A 357 2.78 9.04 -2.11
CA PHE A 357 2.77 9.47 -3.51
C PHE A 357 3.20 8.35 -4.48
N LYS A 358 4.05 7.41 -4.03
CA LYS A 358 4.46 6.23 -4.83
C LYS A 358 3.29 5.30 -5.18
N ASP A 359 2.25 5.27 -4.36
CA ASP A 359 1.00 4.53 -4.62
C ASP A 359 0.03 5.27 -5.56
N GLY A 360 0.36 6.49 -5.95
CA GLY A 360 -0.48 7.38 -6.74
C GLY A 360 -0.80 8.66 -5.98
N TYR A 361 -0.80 9.79 -6.71
CA TYR A 361 -1.10 11.10 -6.15
C TYR A 361 -2.03 11.89 -7.08
N ASN A 362 -2.74 12.84 -6.48
CA ASN A 362 -3.56 13.82 -7.19
C ASN A 362 -3.02 15.22 -6.89
N ILE A 363 -2.99 16.07 -7.92
CA ILE A 363 -2.65 17.49 -7.80
C ILE A 363 -3.94 18.29 -7.91
N THR A 364 -4.27 19.04 -6.86
CA THR A 364 -5.40 19.98 -6.85
C THR A 364 -4.87 21.40 -6.68
N TRP A 365 -5.10 22.26 -7.67
CA TRP A 365 -4.72 23.66 -7.59
C TRP A 365 -5.65 24.42 -6.64
N ILE A 366 -5.06 25.06 -5.62
CA ILE A 366 -5.79 25.93 -4.68
C ILE A 366 -5.92 27.32 -5.29
N ASP A 367 -4.82 27.82 -5.86
CA ASP A 367 -4.74 29.09 -6.58
C ASP A 367 -3.69 28.97 -7.70
N GLU A 368 -3.40 30.06 -8.41
CA GLU A 368 -2.45 30.03 -9.54
C GLU A 368 -1.01 29.63 -9.15
N THR A 369 -0.65 29.76 -7.88
CA THR A 369 0.70 29.60 -7.32
C THR A 369 0.80 28.50 -6.27
N LYS A 370 -0.32 27.87 -5.88
CA LYS A 370 -0.35 26.83 -4.84
C LYS A 370 -1.08 25.59 -5.33
N ALA A 371 -0.40 24.47 -5.20
CA ALA A 371 -0.94 23.15 -5.49
C ALA A 371 -0.94 22.29 -4.23
N LYS A 372 -2.08 21.66 -3.93
CA LYS A 372 -2.16 20.58 -2.94
C LYS A 372 -1.87 19.26 -3.65
N VAL A 373 -0.82 18.58 -3.23
CA VAL A 373 -0.51 17.21 -3.65
C VAL A 373 -1.02 16.27 -2.56
N SER A 374 -1.88 15.33 -2.91
CA SER A 374 -2.46 14.35 -1.98
C SER A 374 -2.27 12.93 -2.51
N GLY A 375 -1.84 12.01 -1.65
CA GLY A 375 -1.72 10.59 -1.95
C GLY A 375 -2.33 9.75 -0.84
N ILE A 376 -2.77 8.54 -1.18
CA ILE A 376 -3.33 7.59 -0.22
C ILE A 376 -2.29 6.52 0.05
N GLN A 377 -1.83 6.44 1.29
CA GLN A 377 -0.94 5.38 1.73
C GLN A 377 -1.74 4.27 2.39
N LYS A 378 -1.54 3.02 1.94
CA LYS A 378 -1.99 1.86 2.71
C LYS A 378 -0.97 1.57 3.81
N LEU A 379 -1.42 1.53 5.06
CA LEU A 379 -0.62 1.18 6.22
C LEU A 379 -1.34 0.04 6.96
N LEU A 380 -0.91 -1.21 6.73
CA LEU A 380 -1.58 -2.40 7.25
C LEU A 380 -3.08 -2.41 6.90
N LEU A 381 -3.94 -2.21 7.91
CA LEU A 381 -5.40 -2.21 7.81
C LEU A 381 -6.01 -0.81 7.69
N VAL A 382 -5.21 0.26 7.75
CA VAL A 382 -5.68 1.63 7.56
C VAL A 382 -5.23 2.22 6.22
N LYS A 383 -6.03 3.15 5.71
CA LYS A 383 -5.64 4.05 4.63
C LYS A 383 -5.48 5.44 5.21
N VAL A 384 -4.34 6.06 4.95
CA VAL A 384 -4.03 7.41 5.42
C VAL A 384 -3.87 8.31 4.21
N GLU A 385 -4.70 9.34 4.12
CA GLU A 385 -4.46 10.43 3.17
C GLU A 385 -3.32 11.28 3.72
N ARG A 386 -2.25 11.41 2.92
CA ARG A 386 -1.16 12.34 3.20
C ARG A 386 -1.23 13.43 2.15
N SER A 387 -1.08 14.68 2.57
CA SER A 387 -1.04 15.80 1.63
C SER A 387 0.01 16.83 2.02
N LYS A 388 0.55 17.51 1.01
CA LYS A 388 1.49 18.61 1.15
C LYS A 388 1.09 19.70 0.15
N VAL A 389 1.12 20.95 0.61
CA VAL A 389 0.93 22.10 -0.26
C VAL A 389 2.29 22.54 -0.78
N VAL A 390 2.43 22.54 -2.09
CA VAL A 390 3.60 23.04 -2.83
C VAL A 390 3.27 24.45 -3.30
N ARG A 391 4.18 25.40 -3.05
CA ARG A 391 4.05 26.79 -3.50
C ARG A 391 5.02 27.03 -4.65
N LEU A 392 4.62 27.89 -5.57
CA LEU A 392 5.36 28.23 -6.76
C LEU A 392 5.58 29.74 -6.85
N VAL A 393 6.73 30.11 -7.38
CA VAL A 393 7.08 31.50 -7.72
C VAL A 393 7.72 31.51 -9.10
N GLN A 394 7.52 32.58 -9.86
CA GLN A 394 8.18 32.77 -11.14
C GLN A 394 9.45 33.60 -10.95
N GLU A 395 10.62 32.97 -11.13
CA GLU A 395 11.93 33.61 -11.05
C GLU A 395 12.62 33.57 -12.41
N ARG A 396 13.03 34.73 -12.93
CA ARG A 396 13.74 34.83 -14.23
C ARG A 396 12.99 34.10 -15.37
N ARG A 397 11.65 34.24 -15.38
CA ARG A 397 10.70 33.58 -16.31
C ARG A 397 10.57 32.06 -16.13
N ARG A 398 11.16 31.45 -15.10
CA ARG A 398 11.03 30.02 -14.78
C ARG A 398 10.17 29.82 -13.53
N TRP A 399 9.34 28.80 -13.51
CA TRP A 399 8.62 28.40 -12.29
C TRP A 399 9.57 27.68 -11.34
N ARG A 400 9.51 28.03 -10.05
CA ARG A 400 10.32 27.48 -8.97
C ARG A 400 9.46 27.12 -7.78
N VAL A 401 9.85 26.07 -7.06
CA VAL A 401 9.16 25.60 -5.86
C VAL A 401 9.68 26.34 -4.62
N VAL A 402 8.77 26.82 -3.80
CA VAL A 402 9.05 27.37 -2.48
C VAL A 402 8.73 26.31 -1.42
N TRP A 403 9.74 25.94 -0.62
CA TRP A 403 9.67 24.81 0.31
C TRP A 403 9.24 25.19 1.73
#